data_AF-A0A937NLG6-F1
#
_entry.id   AF-A0A937NLG6-F1
#
_cell.length_a   1.000
_cell.length_b   1.000
_cell.length_c   1.000
_cell.angle_alpha   90.00
_cell.angle_beta   90.00
_cell.angle_gamma   90.00
#
_symmetry.space_group_name_H-M   'P 1'
#
loop_
_entity.id
_entity.type
_entity.pdbx_description
1 polymer ?
#
loop_
_entity_poly.entity_id
_entity_poly.type
_entity_poly.pdbx_seq_one_letter_code
_entity_poly.pdbx_strand_id
1 'polypeptide(L)' 'MPKVCCLECDAVISIENPREGAQIRCPECGVELEIISTNPFEVDFPYDDDSDDEGY' A
#
# COMPACT_ATOMS: atom_id res chain seq x y z
N MET A 1 6.80 -0.05 -15.88
CA MET A 1 6.26 -0.64 -14.64
C MET A 1 6.88 0.12 -13.47
N PRO A 2 6.16 1.06 -12.87
CA PRO A 2 6.58 1.70 -11.62
C PRO A 2 6.87 0.65 -10.54
N LYS A 3 7.84 0.96 -9.68
CA LYS A 3 8.35 0.08 -8.63
C LYS A 3 8.40 0.81 -7.30
N VAL A 4 8.04 0.12 -6.23
CA VAL A 4 8.09 0.62 -4.86
C VAL A 4 8.62 -0.49 -3.95
N CYS A 5 9.23 -0.12 -2.83
CA CYS A 5 9.63 -1.07 -1.81
C CYS A 5 8.48 -1.31 -0.83
N CYS A 6 8.29 -2.55 -0.41
CA CYS A 6 7.41 -2.88 0.69
C CYS A 6 7.94 -2.24 1.99
N LEU A 7 7.08 -1.55 2.72
CA LEU A 7 7.43 -0.86 3.97
C LEU A 7 7.70 -1.82 5.15
N GLU A 8 7.35 -3.09 5.01
CA GLU A 8 7.51 -4.13 6.06
C GLU A 8 8.74 -5.03 5.82
N CYS A 9 9.00 -5.44 4.57
CA CYS A 9 10.02 -6.46 4.27
C CYS A 9 11.03 -6.05 3.19
N ASP A 10 11.01 -4.79 2.75
CA ASP A 10 11.91 -4.22 1.73
C ASP A 10 11.83 -4.89 0.33
N ALA A 11 10.87 -5.80 0.12
CA ALA A 11 10.65 -6.43 -1.17
C ALA A 11 10.26 -5.43 -2.27
N VAL A 12 10.80 -5.60 -3.47
CA VAL A 12 10.45 -4.75 -4.62
C VAL A 12 9.13 -5.20 -5.24
N ILE A 13 8.13 -4.33 -5.20
CA ILE A 13 6.82 -4.54 -5.81
C ILE A 13 6.77 -3.79 -7.14
N SER A 14 6.38 -4.47 -8.21
CA SER A 14 6.23 -3.89 -9.55
C SER A 14 4.78 -3.94 -9.99
N ILE A 15 4.22 -2.79 -10.40
CA ILE A 15 2.81 -2.68 -10.83
C ILE A 15 2.74 -2.12 -12.24
N GLU A 16 1.90 -2.68 -13.09
CA GLU A 16 1.77 -2.24 -14.49
C GLU A 16 0.98 -0.94 -14.61
N ASN A 17 -0.17 -0.85 -13.94
CA ASN A 17 -1.08 0.29 -13.99
C ASN A 17 -1.49 0.69 -12.56
N PRO A 18 -0.61 1.34 -11.78
CA PRO A 18 -0.96 1.75 -10.43
C PRO A 18 -2.05 2.81 -10.47
N ARG A 19 -2.93 2.77 -9.47
CA ARG A 19 -4.03 3.72 -9.30
C ARG A 19 -4.00 4.23 -7.87
N GLU A 20 -4.00 5.54 -7.70
CA GLU A 20 -4.09 6.17 -6.37
C GLU A 20 -5.38 5.73 -5.66
N GLY A 21 -5.26 5.41 -4.37
CA GLY A 21 -6.30 4.83 -3.53
C GLY A 21 -6.54 3.32 -3.74
N ALA A 22 -5.74 2.64 -4.57
CA ALA A 22 -5.84 1.20 -4.70
C ALA A 22 -5.02 0.49 -3.62
N GLN A 23 -5.62 -0.51 -2.97
CA GLN A 23 -4.93 -1.42 -2.07
C GLN A 23 -4.26 -2.55 -2.85
N ILE A 24 -3.02 -2.85 -2.46
CA ILE A 24 -2.17 -3.88 -3.04
C ILE A 24 -1.62 -4.74 -1.91
N ARG A 25 -1.33 -6.01 -2.21
CA ARG A 25 -0.73 -6.93 -1.25
C ARG A 25 0.71 -7.22 -1.63
N CYS A 26 1.63 -7.11 -0.67
CA CYS A 26 3.01 -7.53 -0.90
C CYS A 26 3.04 -9.05 -1.18
N PRO A 27 3.65 -9.51 -2.29
CA PRO A 27 3.72 -10.93 -2.61
C PRO A 27 4.66 -11.71 -1.69
N GLU A 28 5.59 -11.03 -1.01
CA GLU A 28 6.60 -11.68 -0.16
C GLU A 28 6.12 -11.86 1.29
N CYS A 29 5.69 -10.78 1.98
CA CYS A 29 5.24 -10.86 3.38
C CYS A 29 3.72 -10.89 3.54
N GLY A 30 2.95 -10.56 2.49
CA GLY A 30 1.50 -10.57 2.54
C GLY A 30 0.86 -9.36 3.20
N VAL A 31 1.61 -8.31 3.58
CA VAL A 31 1.04 -7.06 4.12
C VAL A 31 0.26 -6.30 3.04
N GLU A 32 -0.77 -5.57 3.47
CA GLU A 32 -1.54 -4.66 2.61
C GLU A 32 -0.92 -3.26 2.63
N LEU A 33 -0.85 -2.65 1.46
CA LEU A 33 -0.35 -1.29 1.24
C LEU A 33 -1.33 -0.56 0.33
N GLU A 34 -1.51 0.74 0.52
CA GLU A 34 -2.31 1.61 -0.34
C GLU A 34 -1.38 2.45 -1.22
N ILE A 35 -1.74 2.61 -2.50
CA ILE A 35 -1.05 3.51 -3.41
C ILE A 35 -1.49 4.94 -3.13
N ILE A 36 -0.61 5.76 -2.56
CA ILE A 36 -0.90 7.16 -2.19
C ILE A 36 -0.50 8.17 -3.27
N SER A 37 0.40 7.79 -4.18
CA SER A 37 0.81 8.62 -5.33
C SER A 37 1.30 7.74 -6.48
N THR A 38 1.02 8.14 -7.72
CA THR A 38 1.51 7.44 -8.92
C THR A 38 2.71 8.12 -9.59
N ASN A 39 3.01 9.36 -9.21
CA ASN A 39 4.12 10.13 -9.77
C ASN A 39 4.59 11.23 -8.78
N PRO A 40 5.58 10.94 -7.90
CA PRO A 40 6.35 9.70 -7.77
C PRO A 40 5.51 8.51 -7.29
N PHE A 41 5.91 7.28 -7.61
CA PHE A 41 5.17 6.09 -7.18
C PHE A 41 5.46 5.78 -5.71
N GLU A 42 4.45 5.98 -4.86
CA GLU A 42 4.56 5.88 -3.41
C GLU A 42 3.40 5.07 -2.84
N VAL A 43 3.66 4.40 -1.72
CA VAL A 43 2.69 3.59 -0.98
C VAL A 43 2.78 3.89 0.50
N ASP A 44 1.68 3.65 1.22
CA ASP A 44 1.61 3.70 2.68
C ASP A 44 0.84 2.48 3.20
N PHE A 45 0.83 2.26 4.51
CA PHE A 45 -0.11 1.31 5.11
C PHE A 45 -1.54 1.86 4.95
N PRO A 46 -2.51 1.01 4.56
CA PRO A 46 -3.89 1.45 4.49
C PRO A 46 -4.36 1.86 5.89
N TYR A 47 -5.25 2.85 5.95
CA TYR A 47 -5.94 3.16 7.19
C TYR A 47 -6.80 1.96 7.61
N ASP A 48 -6.58 1.46 8.84
CA ASP A 48 -7.39 0.40 9.42
C ASP A 48 -8.68 1.03 9.97
N ASP A 49 -9.78 0.89 9.23
CA ASP A 49 -11.11 1.40 9.62
C ASP A 49 -11.71 0.60 10.79
N ASP A 50 -11.03 -0.47 11.24
CA ASP A 50 -11.35 -1.28 12.44
C ASP A 50 -11.00 -0.57 13.77
N SER A 51 -10.95 0.77 13.76
CA SER A 51 -11.21 1.53 14.99
C SER A 51 -12.71 1.80 15.08
N ASP A 52 -13.42 0.84 15.66
CA ASP A 52 -14.56 1.12 16.54
C ASP A 52 -14.11 2.17 17.59
N ASP A 53 -14.04 3.46 17.22
CA ASP A 53 -14.16 4.56 18.18
C ASP A 53 -15.66 4.64 18.51
N GLU A 54 -16.09 3.65 19.31
CA GLU A 54 -17.36 3.68 20.02
C GLU A 54 -17.48 5.05 20.70
N GLY A 55 -18.50 5.81 20.30
CA GLY A 55 -18.65 7.21 20.66
C GLY A 55 -18.51 7.49 22.16
N TYR A 56 -17.83 8.61 22.44
CA TYR A 56 -17.88 9.30 23.74
C TYR A 56 -18.87 10.47 23.71
#